data_AF-A0A9N8WC67-F1
#
_entry.id   AF-A0A9N8WC67-F1
#
_cell.length_a   1.000
_cell.length_b   1.000
_cell.length_c   1.000
_cell.angle_alpha   90.00
_cell.angle_beta   90.00
_cell.angle_gamma   90.00
#
_symmetry.space_group_name_H-M   'P 1'
#
loop_
_entity.id
_entity.type
_entity.pdbx_description
1 polymer ?
#
loop_
_entity_poly.entity_id
_entity_poly.type
_entity_poly.pdbx_seq_one_letter_code
_entity_poly.pdbx_strand_id
1 'polypeptide(L)'
;GNKAVKVRNRVQRTSYKASEKLTVIQEAEKIGVLAAARHFGIDQSMISQWICNKEKYINTSASNRRIGARRVSFYPAAEKELVKWLNDLHQTGIAVTAAAIKMQMVNILSTTCANKYPDAAKQFLNDNDDLIEIVEEDSLSAEELDITTMT
;
A
#
# COMPACT_ATOMS: atom_id res chain seq x y z
N GLY A 1 -2.04 -35.82 37.88
CA GLY A 1 -1.81 -34.37 37.97
C GLY A 1 -2.38 -33.70 36.73
N ASN A 2 -3.49 -32.99 36.86
CA ASN A 2 -4.19 -32.37 35.74
C ASN A 2 -3.46 -31.12 35.27
N LYS A 3 -2.91 -31.15 34.05
CA LYS A 3 -2.36 -29.96 33.39
C LYS A 3 -3.52 -29.11 32.88
N ALA A 4 -3.73 -27.95 33.49
CA ALA A 4 -4.72 -26.97 33.04
C ALA A 4 -4.36 -26.50 31.61
N VAL A 5 -5.28 -26.67 30.68
CA VAL A 5 -5.19 -26.13 29.32
C VAL A 5 -5.40 -24.61 29.39
N LYS A 6 -4.32 -23.84 29.22
CA LYS A 6 -4.36 -22.37 29.20
C LYS A 6 -5.05 -21.89 27.92
N VAL A 7 -6.37 -21.69 27.98
CA VAL A 7 -7.15 -21.05 26.90
C VAL A 7 -6.65 -19.62 26.75
N ARG A 8 -5.96 -19.33 25.63
CA ARG A 8 -5.51 -17.98 25.31
C ARG A 8 -6.72 -17.16 24.90
N ASN A 9 -7.22 -16.31 25.79
CA ASN A 9 -8.30 -15.38 25.45
C ASN A 9 -7.78 -14.44 24.35
N ARG A 10 -8.32 -14.54 23.14
CA ARG A 10 -7.85 -13.77 21.98
C ARG A 10 -8.43 -12.36 22.12
N VAL A 11 -7.66 -11.45 22.74
CA VAL A 11 -8.06 -10.04 22.87
C VAL A 11 -8.32 -9.48 21.48
N GLN A 12 -9.56 -9.13 21.20
CA GLN A 12 -9.96 -8.52 19.94
C GLN A 12 -9.29 -7.15 19.82
N ARG A 13 -8.51 -6.95 18.76
CA ARG A 13 -7.83 -5.67 18.51
C ARG A 13 -8.84 -4.66 17.98
N THR A 14 -9.04 -3.57 18.71
CA THR A 14 -9.88 -2.44 18.27
C THR A 14 -9.14 -1.57 17.25
N SER A 15 -9.84 -1.13 16.21
CA SER A 15 -9.33 -0.19 15.21
C SER A 15 -10.03 1.16 15.34
N TYR A 16 -9.24 2.24 15.40
CA TYR A 16 -9.72 3.61 15.61
C TYR A 16 -9.54 4.46 14.36
N LYS A 17 -10.55 5.27 14.03
CA LYS A 17 -10.52 6.26 12.96
C LYS A 17 -9.58 7.41 13.29
N ALA A 18 -9.11 8.12 12.27
CA ALA A 18 -8.28 9.31 12.43
C ALA A 18 -8.97 10.37 13.31
N SER A 19 -10.26 10.62 13.07
CA SER A 19 -11.05 11.58 13.86
C SER A 19 -11.18 11.19 15.32
N GLU A 20 -11.46 9.92 15.61
CA GLU A 20 -11.57 9.39 16.98
C GLU A 20 -10.24 9.58 17.74
N LYS A 21 -9.11 9.27 17.09
CA LYS A 21 -7.79 9.51 17.67
C LYS A 21 -7.54 10.99 17.95
N LEU A 22 -7.93 11.89 17.04
CA LEU A 22 -7.79 13.33 17.24
C LEU A 22 -8.63 13.85 18.40
N THR A 23 -9.87 13.37 18.56
CA THR A 23 -10.71 13.71 19.73
C THR A 23 -10.05 13.27 21.03
N VAL A 24 -9.50 12.05 21.07
CA VAL A 24 -8.81 11.55 22.26
C VAL A 24 -7.54 12.36 22.55
N ILE A 25 -6.77 12.73 21.52
CA ILE A 25 -5.59 13.60 21.67
C ILE A 25 -5.98 14.96 22.25
N GLN A 26 -6.99 15.62 21.67
CA GLN A 26 -7.46 16.94 22.13
C GLN A 26 -7.90 16.91 23.59
N GLU A 27 -8.55 15.83 24.02
CA GLU A 27 -8.96 15.69 25.41
C GLU A 27 -7.77 15.39 26.32
N ALA A 28 -6.86 14.49 25.90
CA ALA A 28 -5.63 14.21 26.64
C ALA A 28 -4.74 15.44 26.83
N GLU A 29 -4.73 16.38 25.88
CA GLU A 29 -4.04 17.67 26.01
C GLU A 29 -4.66 18.58 27.09
N LYS A 30 -5.95 18.43 27.40
CA LYS A 30 -6.65 19.20 28.45
C LYS A 30 -6.54 18.57 29.82
N ILE A 31 -6.82 17.26 29.93
CA ILE A 31 -6.97 16.54 31.21
C ILE A 31 -5.78 15.65 31.57
N GLY A 32 -4.82 15.50 30.65
CA GLY A 32 -3.68 14.60 30.78
C GLY A 32 -3.95 13.18 30.26
N VAL A 33 -2.87 12.50 29.83
CA VAL A 33 -2.93 11.19 29.16
C VAL A 33 -3.59 10.12 30.04
N LEU A 34 -3.25 10.08 31.33
CA LEU A 34 -3.79 9.06 32.25
C LEU A 34 -5.30 9.25 32.49
N ALA A 35 -5.75 10.49 32.63
CA ALA A 35 -7.17 10.79 32.82
C ALA A 35 -7.95 10.46 31.54
N ALA A 36 -7.43 10.82 30.36
CA ALA A 36 -8.02 10.46 29.08
C ALA A 36 -8.07 8.94 28.86
N ALA A 37 -7.00 8.20 29.21
CA ALA A 37 -6.97 6.74 29.13
C ALA A 37 -8.13 6.10 29.92
N ARG A 38 -8.37 6.58 31.15
CA ARG A 38 -9.50 6.14 31.98
C ARG A 38 -10.85 6.54 31.40
N HIS A 39 -10.96 7.76 30.88
CA HIS A 39 -12.19 8.28 30.29
C HIS A 39 -12.63 7.50 29.05
N PHE A 40 -11.70 7.17 28.16
CA PHE A 40 -11.99 6.48 26.90
C PHE A 40 -11.83 4.95 26.96
N GLY A 41 -11.29 4.40 28.06
CA GLY A 41 -10.99 2.97 28.18
C GLY A 41 -9.88 2.51 27.21
N ILE A 42 -8.97 3.42 26.83
CA ILE A 42 -7.87 3.17 25.90
C ILE A 42 -6.57 3.08 26.68
N ASP A 43 -5.68 2.18 26.27
CA ASP A 43 -4.38 2.05 26.91
C ASP A 43 -3.56 3.35 26.82
N GLN A 44 -2.91 3.71 27.93
CA GLN A 44 -2.13 4.95 28.04
C GLN A 44 -1.01 5.02 26.98
N SER A 45 -0.36 3.89 26.67
CA SER A 45 0.72 3.84 25.68
C SER A 45 0.20 4.16 24.28
N MET A 46 -1.03 3.75 23.95
CA MET A 46 -1.65 4.06 22.67
C MET A 46 -1.92 5.55 22.52
N ILE A 47 -2.50 6.19 23.56
CA ILE A 47 -2.77 7.62 23.54
C ILE A 47 -1.45 8.40 23.42
N SER A 48 -0.43 8.03 24.19
CA SER A 48 0.90 8.65 24.10
C SER A 48 1.48 8.55 22.68
N GLN A 49 1.45 7.36 22.08
CA GLN A 49 1.89 7.15 20.71
C GLN A 49 1.09 7.99 19.70
N TRP A 50 -0.22 8.17 19.93
CA TRP A 50 -1.06 9.00 19.07
C TRP A 50 -0.69 10.48 19.17
N ILE A 51 -0.40 10.98 20.37
CA ILE A 51 0.08 12.36 20.56
C ILE A 51 1.39 12.58 19.79
N CYS A 52 2.36 11.67 19.91
CA CYS A 52 3.63 11.77 19.16
C CYS A 52 3.45 11.76 17.63
N ASN A 53 2.35 11.17 17.13
CA ASN A 53 2.04 11.07 15.70
C ASN A 53 0.88 11.99 15.27
N LYS A 54 0.53 13.01 16.06
CA LYS A 54 -0.64 13.88 15.86
C LYS A 54 -0.76 14.40 14.43
N GLU A 55 0.33 14.89 13.85
CA GLU A 55 0.37 15.44 12.50
C GLU A 55 -0.11 14.45 11.42
N LYS A 56 0.20 13.15 11.59
CA LYS A 56 -0.24 12.10 10.64
C LYS A 56 -1.76 11.96 10.61
N TYR A 57 -2.43 12.17 11.74
CA TYR A 57 -3.88 12.09 11.84
C TYR A 57 -4.56 13.35 11.31
N ILE A 58 -3.94 14.53 11.46
CA ILE A 58 -4.43 15.80 10.91
C ILE A 58 -4.40 15.75 9.37
N ASN A 59 -3.30 15.25 8.79
CA ASN A 59 -3.09 15.24 7.34
C ASN A 59 -3.77 14.08 6.60
N THR A 60 -4.65 13.32 7.27
CA THR A 60 -5.35 12.17 6.67
C THR A 60 -6.86 12.37 6.73
N SER A 61 -7.61 11.69 5.85
CA SER A 61 -9.06 11.67 5.92
C SER A 61 -9.57 11.15 7.27
N ALA A 62 -10.62 11.80 7.79
CA ALA A 62 -11.20 11.55 9.11
C ALA A 62 -11.62 10.08 9.32
N SER A 63 -12.11 9.41 8.27
CA SER A 63 -12.59 8.02 8.32
C SER A 63 -11.48 6.98 8.23
N ASN A 64 -10.23 7.38 7.95
CA ASN A 64 -9.14 6.44 7.74
C ASN A 64 -8.74 5.72 9.04
N ARG A 65 -8.68 4.39 8.98
CA ARG A 65 -8.27 3.51 10.07
C ARG A 65 -6.88 2.90 9.90
N ARG A 66 -6.26 3.07 8.74
CA ARG A 66 -5.01 2.41 8.32
C ARG A 66 -3.78 3.31 8.42
N ILE A 67 -3.87 4.39 9.19
CA ILE A 67 -2.76 5.32 9.41
C ILE A 67 -1.63 4.60 10.15
N GLY A 68 -0.45 4.53 9.54
CA GLY A 68 0.71 3.80 10.05
C GLY A 68 0.71 2.29 9.75
N ALA A 69 -0.34 1.75 9.12
CA ALA A 69 -0.41 0.33 8.71
C ALA A 69 0.00 0.11 7.25
N ARG A 70 0.44 1.17 6.54
CA ARG A 70 0.82 1.08 5.13
C ARG A 70 2.16 0.35 5.01
N ARG A 71 2.25 -0.59 4.07
CA ARG A 71 3.53 -1.18 3.65
C ARG A 71 4.43 -0.08 3.08
N VAL A 72 5.72 -0.17 3.36
CA VAL A 72 6.72 0.68 2.70
C VAL A 72 6.75 0.31 1.22
N SER A 73 6.82 1.30 0.34
CA SER A 73 6.93 1.08 -1.10
C SER A 73 8.24 0.36 -1.41
N PHE A 74 8.17 -0.69 -2.23
CA PHE A 74 9.34 -1.47 -2.62
C PHE A 74 10.17 -0.71 -3.65
N TYR A 75 9.50 -0.01 -4.57
CA TYR A 75 10.15 0.76 -5.63
C TYR A 75 9.62 2.21 -5.63
N PRO A 76 10.03 3.07 -4.67
CA PRO A 76 9.43 4.39 -4.50
C PRO A 76 9.44 5.28 -5.75
N ALA A 77 10.49 5.22 -6.57
CA ALA A 77 10.55 6.01 -7.80
C ALA A 77 9.66 5.44 -8.91
N ALA A 78 9.64 4.12 -9.08
CA ALA A 78 8.80 3.47 -10.09
C ALA A 78 7.30 3.58 -9.75
N GLU A 79 6.93 3.37 -8.47
CA GLU A 79 5.55 3.55 -8.00
C GLU A 79 5.04 4.98 -8.21
N LYS A 80 5.92 5.99 -8.11
CA LYS A 80 5.54 7.39 -8.37
C LYS A 80 5.19 7.61 -9.84
N GLU A 81 5.98 7.09 -10.77
CA GLU A 81 5.68 7.17 -12.21
C GLU A 81 4.41 6.37 -12.55
N LEU A 82 4.22 5.20 -11.94
CA LEU A 82 3.03 4.39 -12.15
C LEU A 82 1.76 5.10 -11.67
N VAL A 83 1.80 5.77 -10.52
CA VAL A 83 0.68 6.58 -10.02
C VAL A 83 0.39 7.76 -10.94
N LYS A 84 1.42 8.40 -11.50
CA LYS A 84 1.25 9.49 -12.47
C LYS A 84 0.50 8.98 -13.71
N TRP A 85 0.97 7.89 -14.32
CA TRP A 85 0.32 7.25 -15.45
C TRP A 85 -1.14 6.85 -15.14
N LEU A 86 -1.40 6.29 -13.96
CA LEU A 86 -2.76 5.90 -13.56
C LEU A 86 -3.69 7.11 -13.41
N ASN A 87 -3.20 8.21 -12.84
CA ASN A 87 -3.99 9.43 -12.71
C ASN A 87 -4.33 10.03 -14.08
N ASP A 88 -3.40 10.00 -15.03
CA ASP A 88 -3.64 10.46 -16.41
C ASP A 88 -4.73 9.61 -17.10
N LEU A 89 -4.72 8.28 -16.89
CA LEU A 89 -5.78 7.39 -17.39
C LEU A 89 -7.13 7.60 -16.70
N HIS A 90 -7.15 7.83 -15.39
CA HIS A 90 -8.38 8.12 -14.68
C HIS A 90 -8.99 9.47 -15.09
N GLN A 91 -8.17 10.47 -15.42
CA GLN A 91 -8.65 11.76 -15.95
C GLN A 91 -9.31 11.60 -17.33
N THR A 92 -8.85 10.64 -18.13
CA THR A 92 -9.44 10.31 -19.44
C THR A 92 -10.63 9.35 -19.36
N GLY A 93 -10.96 8.87 -18.16
CA GLY A 93 -12.10 7.96 -17.94
C GLY A 93 -11.85 6.52 -18.34
N ILE A 94 -10.59 6.13 -18.58
CA ILE A 94 -10.23 4.77 -18.98
C ILE A 94 -10.14 3.88 -17.74
N ALA A 95 -10.87 2.78 -17.74
CA ALA A 95 -10.76 1.75 -16.71
C ALA A 95 -9.46 0.95 -16.89
N VAL A 96 -8.67 0.82 -15.82
CA VAL A 96 -7.38 0.14 -15.85
C VAL A 96 -7.46 -1.19 -15.10
N THR A 97 -7.06 -2.28 -15.77
CA THR A 97 -7.03 -3.62 -15.17
C THR A 97 -5.78 -3.82 -14.33
N ALA A 98 -5.83 -4.79 -13.41
CA ALA A 98 -4.66 -5.15 -12.60
C ALA A 98 -3.48 -5.62 -13.44
N ALA A 99 -3.74 -6.38 -14.51
CA ALA A 99 -2.71 -6.82 -15.46
C ALA A 99 -2.02 -5.63 -16.15
N ALA A 100 -2.79 -4.64 -16.62
CA ALA A 100 -2.22 -3.43 -17.23
C ALA A 100 -1.33 -2.64 -16.25
N ILE A 101 -1.74 -2.52 -14.97
CA ILE A 101 -0.93 -1.87 -13.93
C ILE A 101 0.39 -2.61 -13.72
N LYS A 102 0.33 -3.95 -13.64
CA LYS A 102 1.50 -4.79 -13.46
C LYS A 102 2.46 -4.72 -14.66
N MET A 103 1.96 -4.81 -15.88
CA MET A 103 2.77 -4.65 -17.11
C MET A 103 3.43 -3.28 -17.17
N GLN A 104 2.70 -2.22 -16.84
CA GLN A 104 3.26 -0.87 -16.80
C GLN A 104 4.34 -0.74 -15.73
N MET A 105 4.21 -1.40 -14.57
CA MET A 105 5.27 -1.46 -13.56
C MET A 105 6.54 -2.09 -14.12
N VAL A 106 6.43 -3.23 -14.81
CA VAL A 106 7.56 -3.90 -15.46
C VAL A 106 8.23 -2.98 -16.49
N ASN A 107 7.42 -2.31 -17.33
CA ASN A 107 7.93 -1.32 -18.28
C ASN A 107 8.73 -0.22 -17.57
N ILE A 108 8.17 0.43 -16.55
CA ILE A 108 8.84 1.50 -15.80
C ILE A 108 10.15 1.01 -15.15
N LEU A 109 10.16 -0.20 -14.58
CA LEU A 109 11.36 -0.80 -13.99
C LEU A 109 12.42 -1.11 -15.04
N SER A 110 12.03 -1.59 -16.22
CA SER A 110 12.95 -1.96 -17.31
C SER A 110 13.49 -0.77 -18.12
N THR A 111 12.74 0.33 -18.21
CA THR A 111 13.10 1.49 -19.04
C THR A 111 13.58 2.65 -18.17
N THR A 112 12.65 3.28 -17.44
CA THR A 112 12.87 4.57 -16.77
C THR A 112 13.74 4.41 -15.53
N CYS A 113 13.54 3.33 -14.77
CA CYS A 113 14.20 3.10 -13.50
C CYS A 113 15.26 1.99 -13.53
N ALA A 114 15.65 1.49 -14.70
CA ALA A 114 16.58 0.38 -14.83
C ALA A 114 17.92 0.60 -14.12
N ASN A 115 18.47 1.81 -14.26
CA ASN A 115 19.73 2.19 -13.60
C ASN A 115 19.60 2.24 -12.07
N LYS A 116 18.40 2.50 -11.55
CA LYS A 116 18.14 2.66 -10.11
C LYS A 116 17.78 1.33 -9.45
N TYR A 117 17.14 0.43 -10.19
CA TYR A 117 16.68 -0.87 -9.73
C TYR A 117 17.11 -1.96 -10.72
N PRO A 118 18.40 -2.35 -10.71
CA PRO A 118 18.87 -3.40 -11.60
C PRO A 118 18.15 -4.72 -11.29
N ASP A 119 17.80 -5.47 -12.35
CA ASP A 119 17.08 -6.75 -12.30
C ASP A 119 15.68 -6.73 -11.64
N ALA A 120 15.19 -5.56 -11.21
CA ALA A 120 13.91 -5.46 -10.50
C ALA A 120 12.72 -5.83 -11.37
N ALA A 121 12.78 -5.59 -12.69
CA ALA A 121 11.71 -6.00 -13.62
C ALA A 121 11.57 -7.53 -13.66
N LYS A 122 12.68 -8.27 -13.70
CA LYS A 122 12.68 -9.74 -13.69
C LYS A 122 12.19 -10.29 -12.35
N GLN A 123 12.63 -9.70 -11.24
CA GLN A 123 12.15 -10.09 -9.90
C GLN A 123 10.64 -9.86 -9.76
N PHE A 124 10.15 -8.70 -10.23
CA PHE A 124 8.74 -8.37 -10.19
C PHE A 124 7.89 -9.33 -11.04
N LEU A 125 8.37 -9.71 -12.23
CA LEU A 125 7.71 -10.72 -13.07
C LEU A 125 7.65 -12.08 -12.37
N ASN A 126 8.77 -12.56 -11.80
CA ASN A 126 8.80 -13.83 -11.09
C ASN A 126 7.86 -13.86 -9.87
N ASP A 127 7.75 -12.74 -9.15
CA ASP A 127 6.81 -12.60 -8.03
C ASP A 127 5.34 -12.53 -8.49
N ASN A 128 5.09 -12.33 -9.79
CA ASN A 128 3.77 -12.23 -10.44
C ASN A 128 3.71 -13.15 -11.67
N ASP A 129 3.88 -14.46 -11.43
CA ASP A 129 3.93 -15.54 -12.43
C ASP A 129 2.79 -15.48 -13.47
N ASP A 130 1.61 -14.97 -13.06
CA ASP A 130 0.44 -14.74 -13.93
C ASP A 130 0.68 -13.74 -15.08
N LEU A 131 1.76 -12.98 -15.04
CA LEU A 131 2.15 -12.05 -16.11
C LEU A 131 3.09 -12.66 -17.14
N ILE A 132 3.83 -13.71 -16.79
CA ILE A 132 4.85 -14.29 -17.67
C ILE A 132 4.16 -14.86 -18.92
N GLU A 133 3.05 -15.57 -18.72
CA GLU A 133 2.23 -16.16 -19.78
C GLU A 133 1.68 -15.09 -20.75
N ILE A 134 1.27 -13.92 -20.25
CA ILE A 134 0.73 -12.81 -21.08
C ILE A 134 1.84 -12.18 -21.95
N VAL A 135 3.05 -12.00 -21.41
CA VAL A 135 4.16 -11.39 -22.15
C VAL A 135 4.73 -12.34 -23.21
N GLU A 136 4.71 -13.65 -22.96
CA GLU A 136 5.09 -14.68 -23.94
C GLU A 136 4.08 -14.77 -25.11
N GLU A 137 2.79 -14.54 -24.87
CA GLU A 137 1.77 -14.50 -25.95
C GLU A 137 1.92 -13.26 -26.86
N ASP A 138 2.17 -12.07 -26.31
CA ASP A 138 2.32 -10.84 -27.11
C ASP A 138 3.60 -10.83 -27.97
N SER A 139 4.67 -11.50 -27.52
CA SER A 139 5.94 -11.58 -28.26
C SER A 139 5.88 -12.53 -29.46
N LEU A 140 4.94 -13.48 -29.48
CA LEU A 140 4.67 -14.32 -30.67
C LEU A 140 3.92 -13.57 -31.78
N SER A 141 3.27 -12.43 -31.48
CA SER A 141 2.52 -11.65 -32.48
C SER A 141 3.38 -10.67 -33.30
N ALA A 142 4.58 -10.34 -32.80
CA ALA A 142 5.47 -9.37 -33.44
C ALA A 142 6.33 -9.97 -34.58
N GLU A 143 6.38 -11.30 -34.69
CA GLU A 143 7.18 -12.01 -35.71
C GLU A 143 6.42 -12.30 -37.02
N GLU A 144 5.10 -12.05 -37.10
CA GLU A 144 4.28 -12.30 -38.31
C GLU A 144 4.14 -11.11 -39.28
N LEU A 145 5.00 -10.08 -39.21
CA LEU A 145 4.88 -8.89 -40.08
C LEU A 145 6.09 -8.57 -40.98
N ASP A 146 6.98 -9.53 -41.27
CA ASP A 146 8.09 -9.30 -42.22
C ASP A 146 8.25 -10.40 -43.30
N ILE A 147 7.15 -10.74 -43.99
CA ILE A 147 7.22 -11.59 -45.19
C ILE A 147 6.28 -11.14 -46.31
N THR A 148 6.13 -9.84 -46.63
CA THR A 148 5.50 -9.46 -47.92
C THR A 148 5.88 -8.07 -48.43
N THR A 149 7.16 -7.81 -48.71
CA THR A 149 7.52 -6.80 -49.73
C THR A 149 8.76 -7.23 -50.53
N MET A 150 8.60 -8.25 -51.39
CA MET A 150 9.45 -8.45 -52.56
C MET A 150 8.59 -8.97 -53.71
N THR A 151 8.08 -8.03 -54.52
CA THR A 151 7.81 -8.19 -55.96
C THR A 151 7.80 -6.82 -56.59
#